data_AF-A0A1F7VEE2-F1
#
_entry.id   AF-A0A1F7VEE2-F1
#
_cell.length_a   1.000
_cell.length_b   1.000
_cell.length_c   1.000
_cell.angle_alpha   90.00
_cell.angle_beta   90.00
_cell.angle_gamma   90.00
#
_symmetry.space_group_name_H-M   'P 1'
#
loop_
_entity.id
_entity.type
_entity.pdbx_description
1 polymer ?
#
loop_
_entity_poly.entity_id
_entity_poly.type
_entity_poly.pdbx_seq_one_letter_code
_entity_poly.pdbx_strand_id
1 'polypeptide(L)'
;MSFDIRFCTKDIREIDHEEVSDYLRTQPYFEVNESDGGFQSIYKNLDTGVYFIFESSPELELAEEEQLPPGYQDTGLWFTLNLIRPTFFAHEALPYVEEFTKKFDLLIVDPQDDSIGGNGKPKICNTEELIASWAKSNEFGVKAFKRKEVSESSHVISYMPLEKSMNWWEYSKGKKALEEKLGDDFFVPRMFILKDQSAGELKTAISWTDGIPQIFASCDLVGIVKMKKRLFSSQTKSTKEGFIEYDDLMKLIGDLAQPFQGPVSGIKILKSDKTREVQKIFKSLRPQSTDEFKSISPDEFIDIQV
;
A
#
# COMPACT_ATOMS: atom_id res chain seq x y z
N MET A 1 -13.72 -1.07 -11.86
CA MET A 1 -13.18 -2.28 -12.51
C MET A 1 -12.41 -3.02 -11.46
N SER A 2 -12.65 -4.32 -11.34
CA SER A 2 -12.09 -5.21 -10.33
C SER A 2 -11.35 -6.38 -10.98
N PHE A 3 -10.48 -6.98 -10.20
CA PHE A 3 -9.89 -8.28 -10.39
C PHE A 3 -10.50 -9.19 -9.33
N ASP A 4 -11.13 -10.27 -9.78
CA ASP A 4 -12.02 -11.09 -8.96
C ASP A 4 -11.55 -12.54 -9.05
N ILE A 5 -11.34 -13.20 -7.93
CA ILE A 5 -10.93 -14.61 -7.86
C ILE A 5 -12.03 -15.40 -7.19
N ARG A 6 -12.40 -16.51 -7.81
CA ARG A 6 -13.33 -17.50 -7.26
C ARG A 6 -12.58 -18.61 -6.56
N PHE A 7 -13.13 -19.08 -5.44
CA PHE A 7 -12.61 -20.25 -4.75
C PHE A 7 -13.51 -21.47 -4.96
N CYS A 8 -12.87 -22.63 -5.11
CA CYS A 8 -13.56 -23.90 -5.33
C CYS A 8 -12.83 -25.06 -4.64
N THR A 9 -13.54 -26.17 -4.42
CA THR A 9 -12.93 -27.40 -3.90
C THR A 9 -12.83 -28.46 -4.98
N LYS A 10 -11.86 -29.36 -4.82
CA LYS A 10 -11.85 -30.64 -5.51
C LYS A 10 -12.69 -31.62 -4.69
N ASP A 11 -13.55 -32.37 -5.35
CA ASP A 11 -14.57 -33.23 -4.73
C ASP A 11 -15.69 -32.43 -4.02
N ILE A 12 -16.88 -33.03 -3.94
CA ILE A 12 -18.06 -32.41 -3.32
C ILE A 12 -17.81 -32.33 -1.81
N ARG A 13 -17.49 -31.13 -1.33
CA ARG A 13 -17.23 -30.82 0.07
C ARG A 13 -17.86 -29.47 0.40
N GLU A 14 -18.66 -29.46 1.45
CA GLU A 14 -19.22 -28.23 1.99
C GLU A 14 -18.12 -27.45 2.73
N ILE A 15 -18.06 -26.14 2.50
CA ILE A 15 -17.19 -25.23 3.23
C ILE A 15 -17.98 -24.64 4.40
N ASP A 16 -17.36 -24.63 5.57
CA ASP A 16 -17.91 -23.92 6.72
C ASP A 16 -17.60 -22.42 6.61
N HIS A 17 -18.59 -21.65 6.17
CA HIS A 17 -18.46 -20.20 5.99
C HIS A 17 -18.30 -19.44 7.31
N GLU A 18 -18.79 -20.00 8.42
CA GLU A 18 -18.59 -19.42 9.76
C GLU A 18 -17.12 -19.59 10.19
N GLU A 19 -16.53 -20.77 9.95
CA GLU A 19 -15.09 -21.00 10.19
C GLU A 19 -14.23 -20.02 9.36
N VAL A 20 -14.61 -19.78 8.11
CA VAL A 20 -13.91 -18.83 7.23
C VAL A 20 -13.99 -17.40 7.76
N SER A 21 -15.19 -16.95 8.16
CA SER A 21 -15.40 -15.64 8.77
C SER A 21 -14.56 -15.46 10.05
N ASP A 22 -14.61 -16.47 10.94
CA ASP A 22 -13.85 -16.48 12.19
C ASP A 22 -12.35 -16.40 11.95
N TYR A 23 -11.82 -17.17 10.99
CA TYR A 23 -10.42 -17.08 10.59
C TYR A 23 -10.05 -15.67 10.15
N LEU A 24 -10.81 -15.05 9.25
CA LEU A 24 -10.53 -13.71 8.75
C LEU A 24 -10.55 -12.66 9.88
N ARG A 25 -11.43 -12.80 10.87
CA ARG A 25 -11.50 -11.92 12.05
C ARG A 25 -10.24 -11.97 12.91
N THR A 26 -9.50 -13.09 12.88
CA THR A 26 -8.22 -13.21 13.61
C THR A 26 -7.04 -12.58 12.88
N GLN A 27 -7.19 -12.28 11.58
CA GLN A 27 -6.11 -11.73 10.77
C GLN A 27 -5.95 -10.21 10.98
N PRO A 28 -4.70 -9.68 10.96
CA PRO A 28 -4.48 -8.25 11.05
C PRO A 28 -5.18 -7.47 9.93
N TYR A 29 -5.72 -6.31 10.26
CA TYR A 29 -6.35 -5.35 9.34
C TYR A 29 -7.67 -5.79 8.68
N PHE A 30 -8.22 -6.95 9.04
CA PHE A 30 -9.54 -7.38 8.56
C PHE A 30 -10.66 -6.92 9.47
N GLU A 31 -11.74 -6.46 8.85
CA GLU A 31 -13.02 -6.17 9.48
C GLU A 31 -14.11 -7.02 8.81
N VAL A 32 -14.74 -7.92 9.57
CA VAL A 32 -15.76 -8.83 9.04
C VAL A 32 -17.16 -8.32 9.38
N ASN A 33 -18.00 -8.21 8.37
CA ASN A 33 -19.41 -7.85 8.46
C ASN A 33 -20.25 -9.06 8.03
N GLU A 34 -21.03 -9.60 8.96
CA GLU A 34 -21.96 -10.70 8.68
C GLU A 34 -23.19 -10.20 7.90
N SER A 35 -23.72 -11.04 7.03
CA SER A 35 -25.00 -10.83 6.34
C SER A 35 -25.85 -12.10 6.41
N ASP A 36 -27.15 -11.98 6.12
CA ASP A 36 -28.03 -13.16 6.08
C ASP A 36 -27.49 -14.16 5.03
N GLY A 37 -26.98 -15.30 5.49
CA GLY A 37 -26.45 -16.36 4.64
C GLY A 37 -25.01 -16.17 4.16
N GLY A 38 -24.24 -15.18 4.64
CA GLY A 38 -22.87 -14.96 4.18
C GLY A 38 -22.10 -13.92 4.98
N PHE A 39 -21.01 -13.42 4.43
CA PHE A 39 -20.21 -12.36 5.05
C PHE A 39 -19.46 -11.54 4.02
N GLN A 40 -19.07 -10.33 4.40
CA GLN A 40 -18.09 -9.51 3.70
C GLN A 40 -16.96 -9.12 4.67
N SER A 41 -15.74 -9.48 4.32
CA SER A 41 -14.52 -9.20 5.08
C SER A 41 -13.64 -8.21 4.32
N ILE A 42 -13.43 -7.04 4.91
CA ILE A 42 -12.67 -5.95 4.29
C ILE A 42 -11.29 -5.90 4.94
N TYR A 43 -10.25 -6.07 4.13
CA TYR A 43 -8.89 -5.74 4.53
C TYR A 43 -8.64 -4.24 4.34
N LYS A 44 -8.06 -3.57 5.33
CA LYS A 44 -7.63 -2.18 5.20
C LYS A 44 -6.37 -1.87 6.00
N ASN A 45 -5.25 -1.74 5.30
CA ASN A 45 -4.00 -1.27 5.90
C ASN A 45 -3.90 0.26 5.75
N LEU A 46 -3.99 0.98 6.87
CA LEU A 46 -3.95 2.45 6.88
C LEU A 46 -2.56 3.02 6.61
N ASP A 47 -1.49 2.24 6.84
CA ASP A 47 -0.12 2.68 6.60
C ASP A 47 0.21 2.66 5.10
N THR A 48 -0.25 1.63 4.38
CA THR A 48 0.00 1.45 2.93
C THR A 48 -1.17 1.92 2.06
N GLY A 49 -2.35 2.14 2.64
CA GLY A 49 -3.57 2.49 1.90
C GLY A 49 -4.17 1.35 1.08
N VAL A 50 -3.64 0.12 1.20
CA VAL A 50 -4.15 -1.05 0.48
C VAL A 50 -5.43 -1.55 1.13
N TYR A 51 -6.40 -1.91 0.28
CA TYR A 51 -7.66 -2.54 0.67
C TYR A 51 -8.13 -3.52 -0.40
N PHE A 52 -8.80 -4.57 0.05
CA PHE A 52 -9.42 -5.61 -0.77
C PHE A 52 -10.50 -6.33 0.05
N ILE A 53 -11.29 -7.17 -0.61
CA ILE A 53 -12.46 -7.81 -0.01
C ILE A 53 -12.37 -9.32 -0.20
N PHE A 54 -12.69 -10.06 0.86
CA PHE A 54 -13.18 -11.43 0.76
C PHE A 54 -14.68 -11.43 1.01
N GLU A 55 -15.45 -12.15 0.21
CA GLU A 55 -16.91 -12.21 0.33
C GLU A 55 -17.40 -13.65 0.21
N SER A 56 -18.52 -13.90 0.87
CA SER A 56 -19.23 -15.17 0.87
C SER A 56 -20.67 -14.95 0.42
N SER A 57 -21.05 -15.59 -0.68
CA SER A 57 -22.40 -15.62 -1.25
C SER A 57 -22.77 -17.06 -1.65
N PRO A 58 -23.09 -17.95 -0.69
CA PRO A 58 -23.33 -19.38 -0.96
C PRO A 58 -24.62 -19.65 -1.74
N GLU A 59 -25.58 -18.72 -1.73
CA GLU A 59 -26.84 -18.83 -2.48
C GLU A 59 -26.74 -18.29 -3.92
N LEU A 60 -25.55 -17.87 -4.38
CA LEU A 60 -25.38 -17.32 -5.72
C LEU A 60 -25.49 -18.42 -6.78
N GLU A 61 -26.58 -18.42 -7.55
CA GLU A 61 -26.71 -19.28 -8.73
C GLU A 61 -25.81 -18.75 -9.87
N LEU A 62 -24.85 -19.58 -10.28
CA LEU A 62 -23.96 -19.28 -11.40
C LEU A 62 -24.64 -19.52 -12.75
N ALA A 63 -24.33 -18.67 -13.74
CA ALA A 63 -24.74 -18.90 -15.12
C ALA A 63 -24.10 -20.19 -15.66
N GLU A 64 -24.72 -20.85 -16.65
CA GLU A 64 -24.21 -22.11 -17.24
C GLU A 64 -22.76 -22.01 -17.71
N GLU A 65 -22.38 -20.86 -18.30
CA GLU A 65 -21.03 -20.58 -18.80
C GLU A 65 -19.99 -20.38 -17.69
N GLU A 66 -20.45 -20.13 -16.46
CA GLU A 66 -19.63 -19.92 -15.26
C GLU A 66 -19.56 -21.16 -14.36
N GLN A 67 -20.24 -22.25 -14.74
CA GLN A 67 -20.23 -23.49 -14.00
C GLN A 67 -18.85 -24.15 -14.07
N LEU A 68 -18.42 -24.69 -12.93
CA LEU A 68 -17.18 -25.45 -12.84
C LEU A 68 -17.34 -26.82 -13.51
N PRO A 69 -16.26 -27.40 -14.05
CA PRO A 69 -16.32 -28.71 -14.68
C PRO A 69 -16.62 -29.80 -13.65
N PRO A 70 -17.08 -30.98 -14.10
CA PRO A 70 -17.36 -32.10 -13.21
C PRO A 70 -16.18 -32.44 -12.29
N GLY A 71 -16.48 -32.65 -11.00
CA GLY A 71 -15.48 -32.96 -9.97
C GLY A 71 -15.00 -31.75 -9.16
N TYR A 72 -15.48 -30.56 -9.47
CA TYR A 72 -15.25 -29.35 -8.68
C TYR A 72 -16.57 -28.77 -8.19
N GLN A 73 -16.52 -28.14 -7.02
CA GLN A 73 -17.66 -27.47 -6.40
C GLN A 73 -17.31 -26.01 -6.12
N ASP A 74 -18.22 -25.11 -6.47
CA ASP A 74 -18.08 -23.70 -6.13
C ASP A 74 -18.36 -23.52 -4.64
N THR A 75 -17.56 -22.68 -3.99
CA THR A 75 -17.68 -22.46 -2.54
C THR A 75 -18.53 -21.25 -2.20
N GLY A 76 -18.97 -20.46 -3.17
CA GLY A 76 -19.60 -19.16 -2.93
C GLY A 76 -18.63 -18.11 -2.37
N LEU A 77 -17.34 -18.42 -2.24
CA LEU A 77 -16.31 -17.50 -1.76
C LEU A 77 -15.63 -16.77 -2.92
N TRP A 78 -15.39 -15.47 -2.71
CA TRP A 78 -14.79 -14.58 -3.68
C TRP A 78 -13.73 -13.70 -3.03
N PHE A 79 -12.73 -13.32 -3.82
CA PHE A 79 -11.77 -12.27 -3.50
C PHE A 79 -11.84 -11.18 -4.56
N THR A 80 -11.82 -9.92 -4.14
CA THR A 80 -11.88 -8.77 -5.04
C THR A 80 -10.79 -7.75 -4.72
N LEU A 81 -10.04 -7.37 -5.76
CA LEU A 81 -9.03 -6.32 -5.72
C LEU A 81 -9.30 -5.28 -6.83
N ASN A 82 -9.25 -4.00 -6.49
CA ASN A 82 -9.48 -2.95 -7.48
C ASN A 82 -8.37 -2.89 -8.54
N LEU A 83 -8.76 -2.59 -9.78
CA LEU A 83 -7.85 -2.18 -10.85
C LEU A 83 -7.65 -0.66 -10.84
N ILE A 84 -6.75 -0.19 -11.70
CA ILE A 84 -6.27 1.19 -11.77
C ILE A 84 -5.69 1.57 -10.40
N ARG A 85 -4.76 0.77 -9.94
CA ARG A 85 -4.03 0.97 -8.68
C ARG A 85 -2.52 0.80 -8.91
N PRO A 86 -1.69 1.33 -8.01
CA PRO A 86 -0.26 1.03 -8.01
C PRO A 86 0.02 -0.47 -7.86
N THR A 87 1.15 -0.91 -8.38
CA THR A 87 1.57 -2.31 -8.42
C THR A 87 1.64 -2.97 -7.04
N PHE A 88 1.97 -2.20 -6.00
CA PHE A 88 2.04 -2.73 -4.64
C PHE A 88 0.70 -3.24 -4.08
N PHE A 89 -0.45 -2.84 -4.64
CA PHE A 89 -1.75 -3.38 -4.24
C PHE A 89 -1.80 -4.90 -4.40
N ALA A 90 -1.30 -5.41 -5.53
CA ALA A 90 -1.20 -6.84 -5.80
C ALA A 90 -0.18 -7.52 -4.87
N HIS A 91 0.99 -6.91 -4.68
CA HIS A 91 2.04 -7.47 -3.80
C HIS A 91 1.66 -7.53 -2.32
N GLU A 92 0.73 -6.70 -1.87
CA GLU A 92 0.20 -6.75 -0.51
C GLU A 92 -0.99 -7.69 -0.38
N ALA A 93 -1.91 -7.68 -1.36
CA ALA A 93 -3.17 -8.42 -1.26
C ALA A 93 -3.05 -9.90 -1.62
N LEU A 94 -2.37 -10.23 -2.72
CA LEU A 94 -2.39 -11.59 -3.28
C LEU A 94 -1.67 -12.66 -2.44
N PRO A 95 -0.66 -12.34 -1.60
CA PRO A 95 -0.17 -13.30 -0.61
C PRO A 95 -1.26 -13.83 0.33
N TYR A 96 -2.27 -13.02 0.67
CA TYR A 96 -3.40 -13.48 1.50
C TYR A 96 -4.27 -14.51 0.77
N VAL A 97 -4.40 -14.40 -0.57
CA VAL A 97 -5.17 -15.38 -1.38
C VAL A 97 -4.48 -16.75 -1.34
N GLU A 98 -3.15 -16.79 -1.47
CA GLU A 98 -2.40 -18.03 -1.38
C GLU A 98 -2.43 -18.62 0.04
N GLU A 99 -2.31 -17.80 1.09
CA GLU A 99 -2.44 -18.26 2.47
C GLU A 99 -3.85 -18.80 2.75
N PHE A 100 -4.88 -18.09 2.30
CA PHE A 100 -6.28 -18.46 2.45
C PHE A 100 -6.59 -19.80 1.78
N THR A 101 -6.16 -19.97 0.52
CA THR A 101 -6.37 -21.22 -0.23
C THR A 101 -5.65 -22.41 0.41
N LYS A 102 -4.43 -22.21 0.95
CA LYS A 102 -3.73 -23.25 1.71
C LYS A 102 -4.43 -23.61 3.02
N LYS A 103 -4.94 -22.61 3.75
CA LYS A 103 -5.64 -22.79 5.03
C LYS A 103 -6.89 -23.65 4.88
N PHE A 104 -7.65 -23.43 3.81
CA PHE A 104 -8.93 -24.10 3.58
C PHE A 104 -8.88 -25.20 2.52
N ASP A 105 -7.69 -25.54 2.00
CA ASP A 105 -7.51 -26.54 0.93
C ASP A 105 -8.39 -26.24 -0.31
N LEU A 106 -8.29 -25.01 -0.81
CA LEU A 106 -9.06 -24.48 -1.92
C LEU A 106 -8.21 -24.36 -3.19
N LEU A 107 -8.90 -24.41 -4.32
CA LEU A 107 -8.41 -24.06 -5.65
C LEU A 107 -9.00 -22.71 -6.07
N ILE A 108 -8.35 -22.08 -7.05
CA ILE A 108 -8.76 -20.78 -7.58
C ILE A 108 -9.19 -20.88 -9.04
N VAL A 109 -10.09 -19.97 -9.41
CA VAL A 109 -10.43 -19.63 -10.80
C VAL A 109 -10.32 -18.11 -10.95
N ASP A 110 -9.45 -17.70 -11.86
CA ASP A 110 -9.28 -16.32 -12.34
C ASP A 110 -10.07 -16.18 -13.66
N PRO A 111 -11.27 -15.59 -13.67
CA PRO A 111 -12.06 -15.38 -14.88
C PRO A 111 -11.40 -14.41 -15.87
N GLN A 112 -10.36 -13.68 -15.47
CA GLN A 112 -9.61 -12.76 -16.33
C GLN A 112 -8.43 -13.46 -17.04
N ASP A 113 -8.03 -14.68 -16.63
CA ASP A 113 -6.89 -15.41 -17.21
C ASP A 113 -7.15 -16.92 -17.39
N ASP A 114 -7.25 -17.35 -18.66
CA ASP A 114 -7.41 -18.75 -19.05
C ASP A 114 -6.32 -19.69 -18.51
N SER A 115 -5.12 -19.17 -18.25
CA SER A 115 -3.99 -19.95 -17.71
C SER A 115 -4.08 -20.17 -16.20
N ILE A 116 -4.96 -19.43 -15.52
CA ILE A 116 -5.24 -19.50 -14.08
C ILE A 116 -6.71 -19.89 -13.86
N GLY A 117 -7.19 -20.84 -14.66
CA GLY A 117 -8.51 -21.44 -14.50
C GLY A 117 -9.67 -20.69 -15.11
N GLY A 118 -9.44 -19.53 -15.76
CA GLY A 118 -10.46 -18.82 -16.55
C GLY A 118 -11.06 -19.65 -17.68
N ASN A 119 -10.35 -20.69 -18.15
CA ASN A 119 -10.88 -21.69 -19.08
C ASN A 119 -11.78 -22.74 -18.39
N GLY A 120 -12.26 -22.44 -17.19
CA GLY A 120 -13.03 -23.34 -16.33
C GLY A 120 -12.19 -24.42 -15.67
N LYS A 121 -10.86 -24.33 -15.56
CA LYS A 121 -10.05 -25.37 -14.89
C LYS A 121 -9.40 -24.85 -13.61
N PRO A 122 -10.02 -25.06 -12.44
CA PRO A 122 -9.44 -24.67 -11.17
C PRO A 122 -7.97 -25.07 -11.00
N LYS A 123 -7.19 -24.18 -10.40
CA LYS A 123 -5.75 -24.35 -10.20
C LYS A 123 -5.36 -24.14 -8.74
N ILE A 124 -4.27 -24.76 -8.32
CA ILE A 124 -3.61 -24.42 -7.06
C ILE A 124 -3.13 -22.97 -7.15
N CYS A 125 -3.42 -22.19 -6.11
CA CYS A 125 -3.03 -20.78 -6.06
C CYS A 125 -1.50 -20.62 -6.05
N ASN A 126 -1.03 -19.63 -6.80
CA ASN A 126 0.35 -19.17 -6.79
C ASN A 126 0.37 -17.64 -6.81
N THR A 127 0.99 -17.03 -5.79
CA THR A 127 1.01 -15.55 -5.66
C THR A 127 1.64 -14.87 -6.87
N GLU A 128 2.76 -15.37 -7.40
CA GLU A 128 3.46 -14.73 -8.51
C GLU A 128 2.65 -14.77 -9.81
N GLU A 129 1.95 -15.88 -10.07
CA GLU A 129 1.04 -15.99 -11.21
C GLU A 129 -0.14 -15.02 -11.08
N LEU A 130 -0.74 -14.92 -9.88
CA LEU A 130 -1.83 -13.97 -9.63
C LEU A 130 -1.37 -12.52 -9.75
N ILE A 131 -0.16 -12.17 -9.27
CA ILE A 131 0.39 -10.82 -9.43
C ILE A 131 0.56 -10.50 -10.91
N ALA A 132 1.07 -11.44 -11.72
CA ALA A 132 1.24 -11.25 -13.15
C ALA A 132 -0.12 -11.09 -13.88
N SER A 133 -1.12 -11.91 -13.53
CA SER A 133 -2.48 -11.79 -14.09
C SER A 133 -3.13 -10.46 -13.71
N TRP A 134 -3.06 -10.09 -12.43
CA TRP A 134 -3.56 -8.79 -11.96
C TRP A 134 -2.85 -7.64 -12.68
N ALA A 135 -1.52 -7.69 -12.85
CA ALA A 135 -0.76 -6.64 -13.51
C ALA A 135 -1.19 -6.44 -14.96
N LYS A 136 -1.43 -7.53 -15.70
CA LYS A 136 -1.96 -7.49 -17.07
C LYS A 136 -3.38 -6.89 -17.13
N SER A 137 -4.25 -7.32 -16.21
CA SER A 137 -5.61 -6.78 -16.07
C SER A 137 -5.61 -5.30 -15.69
N ASN A 138 -4.71 -4.91 -14.79
CA ASN A 138 -4.50 -3.53 -14.34
C ASN A 138 -4.01 -2.65 -15.48
N GLU A 139 -3.01 -3.10 -16.24
CA GLU A 139 -2.53 -2.38 -17.43
C GLU A 139 -3.65 -2.15 -18.45
N PHE A 140 -4.47 -3.18 -18.71
CA PHE A 140 -5.65 -3.04 -19.57
C PHE A 140 -6.64 -2.02 -19.02
N GLY A 141 -6.93 -2.06 -17.72
CA GLY A 141 -7.79 -1.13 -17.01
C GLY A 141 -7.30 0.32 -17.11
N VAL A 142 -6.00 0.56 -16.91
CA VAL A 142 -5.38 1.88 -17.05
C VAL A 142 -5.49 2.39 -18.50
N LYS A 143 -5.18 1.54 -19.50
CA LYS A 143 -5.32 1.91 -20.92
C LYS A 143 -6.76 2.28 -21.28
N ALA A 144 -7.74 1.53 -20.77
CA ALA A 144 -9.15 1.80 -20.98
C ALA A 144 -9.58 3.12 -20.31
N PHE A 145 -9.09 3.40 -19.10
CA PHE A 145 -9.35 4.64 -18.38
C PHE A 145 -8.80 5.86 -19.15
N LYS A 146 -7.53 5.83 -19.55
CA LYS A 146 -6.91 6.94 -20.30
C LYS A 146 -7.62 7.25 -21.61
N ARG A 147 -8.11 6.23 -22.33
CA ARG A 147 -8.91 6.46 -23.55
C ARG A 147 -10.19 7.25 -23.28
N LYS A 148 -10.86 6.98 -22.15
CA LYS A 148 -12.06 7.73 -21.73
C LYS A 148 -11.74 9.16 -21.27
N GLU A 149 -10.62 9.36 -20.57
CA GLU A 149 -10.18 10.70 -20.14
C GLU A 149 -9.97 11.64 -21.32
N VAL A 150 -9.31 11.17 -22.38
CA VAL A 150 -9.06 11.95 -23.60
C VAL A 150 -10.37 12.39 -24.26
N SER A 151 -11.43 11.58 -24.16
CA SER A 151 -12.74 11.92 -24.72
C SER A 151 -13.60 12.83 -23.83
N GLU A 152 -13.42 12.80 -22.51
CA GLU A 152 -14.36 13.41 -21.55
C GLU A 152 -13.78 14.59 -20.74
N SER A 153 -12.51 14.98 -20.98
CA SER A 153 -11.83 16.05 -20.22
C SER A 153 -11.88 15.85 -18.69
N SER A 154 -11.83 14.59 -18.24
CA SER A 154 -11.91 14.20 -16.83
C SER A 154 -10.54 14.17 -16.14
N HIS A 155 -10.56 13.99 -14.81
CA HIS A 155 -9.42 14.06 -13.90
C HIS A 155 -8.22 13.18 -14.29
N VAL A 156 -7.10 13.81 -14.66
CA VAL A 156 -5.80 13.15 -14.95
C VAL A 156 -5.31 12.34 -13.74
N ILE A 157 -5.25 11.02 -13.88
CA ILE A 157 -4.60 10.14 -12.90
C ILE A 157 -3.11 10.48 -12.81
N SER A 158 -2.63 10.65 -11.58
CA SER A 158 -1.21 10.89 -11.31
C SER A 158 -0.37 9.63 -11.54
N TYR A 159 0.88 9.82 -11.97
CA TYR A 159 1.84 8.75 -12.19
C TYR A 159 3.02 8.88 -11.22
N MET A 160 3.46 7.75 -10.66
CA MET A 160 4.70 7.61 -9.91
C MET A 160 5.52 6.47 -10.52
N PRO A 161 6.85 6.61 -10.74
CA PRO A 161 7.66 5.51 -11.22
C PRO A 161 7.57 4.26 -10.32
N LEU A 162 7.54 3.07 -10.92
CA LEU A 162 7.43 1.79 -10.21
C LEU A 162 8.41 1.64 -9.04
N GLU A 163 9.69 1.91 -9.27
CA GLU A 163 10.71 1.83 -8.22
C GLU A 163 10.40 2.76 -7.04
N LYS A 164 9.95 4.00 -7.30
CA LYS A 164 9.58 4.97 -6.27
C LYS A 164 8.32 4.52 -5.50
N SER A 165 7.33 4.00 -6.22
CA SER A 165 6.08 3.45 -5.66
C SER A 165 6.37 2.26 -4.72
N MET A 166 7.19 1.30 -5.18
CA MET A 166 7.57 0.12 -4.40
C MET A 166 8.42 0.49 -3.18
N ASN A 167 9.39 1.42 -3.32
CA ASN A 167 10.19 1.90 -2.20
C ASN A 167 9.31 2.56 -1.11
N TRP A 168 8.33 3.38 -1.52
CA TRP A 168 7.36 3.97 -0.59
C TRP A 168 6.55 2.90 0.15
N TRP A 169 6.09 1.88 -0.58
CA TRP A 169 5.31 0.78 -0.02
C TRP A 169 6.11 -0.07 0.96
N GLU A 170 7.31 -0.49 0.60
CA GLU A 170 8.20 -1.28 1.47
C GLU A 170 8.49 -0.56 2.79
N TYR A 171 8.75 0.75 2.72
CA TYR A 171 8.91 1.58 3.90
C TYR A 171 7.64 1.62 4.75
N SER A 172 6.49 1.90 4.12
CA SER A 172 5.21 2.06 4.82
C SER A 172 4.77 0.76 5.49
N LYS A 173 4.92 -0.38 4.80
CA LYS A 173 4.65 -1.72 5.31
C LYS A 173 5.62 -2.11 6.43
N GLY A 174 6.90 -1.76 6.31
CA GLY A 174 7.94 -2.09 7.29
C GLY A 174 8.05 -1.11 8.47
N LYS A 175 7.29 -0.01 8.46
CA LYS A 175 7.37 1.07 9.46
C LYS A 175 7.18 0.56 10.89
N LYS A 176 6.16 -0.25 11.13
CA LYS A 176 5.88 -0.79 12.48
C LYS A 176 7.04 -1.65 13.00
N ALA A 177 7.61 -2.49 12.14
CA ALA A 177 8.78 -3.29 12.48
C ALA A 177 10.03 -2.44 12.73
N LEU A 178 10.18 -1.29 12.07
CA LEU A 178 11.22 -0.32 12.38
C LEU A 178 11.02 0.31 13.76
N GLU A 179 9.79 0.72 14.09
CA GLU A 179 9.43 1.28 15.40
C GLU A 179 9.72 0.27 16.52
N GLU A 180 9.29 -0.97 16.37
CA GLU A 180 9.55 -2.05 17.34
C GLU A 180 11.06 -2.31 17.52
N LYS A 181 11.84 -2.27 16.43
CA LYS A 181 13.29 -2.51 16.47
C LYS A 181 14.08 -1.36 17.10
N LEU A 182 13.64 -0.12 16.89
CA LEU A 182 14.35 1.08 17.36
C LEU A 182 13.88 1.55 18.74
N GLY A 183 12.68 1.13 19.16
CA GLY A 183 12.07 1.58 20.40
C GLY A 183 11.84 3.09 20.42
N ASP A 184 11.77 3.65 21.63
CA ASP A 184 11.48 5.07 21.83
C ASP A 184 12.69 6.00 21.61
N ASP A 185 13.86 5.45 21.28
CA ASP A 185 15.10 6.22 21.10
C ASP A 185 15.14 7.01 19.80
N PHE A 186 14.38 6.57 18.78
CA PHE A 186 14.36 7.18 17.45
C PHE A 186 12.93 7.33 16.93
N PHE A 187 12.64 8.51 16.40
CA PHE A 187 11.42 8.74 15.67
C PHE A 187 11.47 8.08 14.29
N VAL A 188 10.43 7.32 13.94
CA VAL A 188 10.22 6.70 12.63
C VAL A 188 9.12 7.49 11.90
N PRO A 189 9.47 8.43 10.99
CA PRO A 189 8.47 9.29 10.36
C PRO A 189 7.53 8.48 9.46
N ARG A 190 6.31 8.99 9.23
CA ARG A 190 5.51 8.50 8.09
C ARG A 190 6.10 9.04 6.79
N MET A 191 6.07 8.24 5.73
CA MET A 191 6.36 8.72 4.38
C MET A 191 5.06 9.09 3.67
N PHE A 192 4.97 10.35 3.23
CA PHE A 192 3.81 10.93 2.56
C PHE A 192 4.05 11.03 1.06
N ILE A 193 2.99 11.08 0.28
CA ILE A 193 3.02 11.33 -1.16
C ILE A 193 2.47 12.73 -1.44
N LEU A 194 3.22 13.50 -2.21
CA LEU A 194 2.94 14.89 -2.56
C LEU A 194 2.92 15.02 -4.07
N LYS A 195 1.94 15.74 -4.61
CA LYS A 195 1.95 16.22 -5.99
C LYS A 195 2.49 17.63 -6.03
N ASP A 196 3.56 17.81 -6.78
CA ASP A 196 4.04 19.12 -7.19
C ASP A 196 2.97 19.77 -8.07
N GLN A 197 2.44 20.91 -7.64
CA GLN A 197 1.36 21.59 -8.35
C GLN A 197 1.82 22.22 -9.67
N SER A 198 3.11 22.49 -9.82
CA SER A 198 3.68 23.09 -11.02
C SER A 198 4.08 22.04 -12.06
N ALA A 199 4.79 20.99 -11.63
CA ALA A 199 5.30 19.94 -12.51
C ALA A 199 4.32 18.77 -12.69
N GLY A 200 3.38 18.60 -11.76
CA GLY A 200 2.46 17.46 -11.71
C GLY A 200 3.09 16.16 -11.22
N GLU A 201 4.41 16.15 -10.97
CA GLU A 201 5.17 14.99 -10.48
C GLU A 201 4.78 14.61 -9.05
N LEU A 202 4.79 13.30 -8.77
CA LEU A 202 4.66 12.78 -7.42
C LEU A 202 6.04 12.65 -6.73
N LYS A 203 6.13 13.26 -5.55
CA LYS A 203 7.28 13.23 -4.64
C LYS A 203 6.90 12.52 -3.33
N THR A 204 7.81 11.70 -2.83
CA THR A 204 7.76 11.08 -1.50
C THR A 204 8.42 12.00 -0.47
N ALA A 205 7.88 12.07 0.74
CA ALA A 205 8.43 12.95 1.77
C ALA A 205 8.33 12.38 3.17
N ILE A 206 9.34 12.64 4.00
CA ILE A 206 9.30 12.39 5.45
C ILE A 206 9.38 13.71 6.22
N SER A 207 8.97 13.73 7.49
CA SER A 207 9.18 14.90 8.35
C SER A 207 10.53 14.84 9.05
N TRP A 208 11.09 16.01 9.36
CA TRP A 208 12.19 16.16 10.30
C TRP A 208 11.89 17.27 11.30
N THR A 209 11.82 16.90 12.58
CA THR A 209 11.53 17.82 13.67
C THR A 209 12.81 18.21 14.41
N ASP A 210 12.99 19.51 14.65
CA ASP A 210 14.17 20.03 15.36
C ASP A 210 14.38 19.33 16.71
N GLY A 211 15.59 18.83 16.95
CA GLY A 211 16.01 18.21 18.20
C GLY A 211 15.49 16.79 18.44
N ILE A 212 14.80 16.17 17.49
CA ILE A 212 14.31 14.80 17.61
C ILE A 212 15.26 13.84 16.87
N PRO A 213 15.87 12.87 17.56
CA PRO A 213 16.58 11.77 16.91
C PRO A 213 15.62 10.99 16.03
N GLN A 214 16.02 10.71 14.80
CA GLN A 214 15.12 10.06 13.85
C GLN A 214 15.87 9.27 12.81
N ILE A 215 15.11 8.44 12.11
CA ILE A 215 15.58 7.80 10.89
C ILE A 215 15.28 8.65 9.65
N PHE A 216 16.04 8.41 8.60
CA PHE A 216 15.88 9.00 7.28
C PHE A 216 15.83 7.85 6.27
N ALA A 217 14.64 7.58 5.77
CA ALA A 217 14.47 6.72 4.60
C ALA A 217 14.72 7.53 3.33
N SER A 218 15.26 6.89 2.30
CA SER A 218 15.38 7.49 0.98
C SER A 218 14.02 7.95 0.47
N CYS A 219 13.91 9.23 0.14
CA CYS A 219 12.71 9.87 -0.39
C CYS A 219 13.12 11.09 -1.23
N ASP A 220 12.16 11.81 -1.81
CA ASP A 220 12.45 13.02 -2.56
C ASP A 220 12.64 14.24 -1.63
N LEU A 221 11.77 14.38 -0.61
CA LEU A 221 11.71 15.60 0.21
C LEU A 221 11.75 15.32 1.70
N VAL A 222 12.32 16.26 2.45
CA VAL A 222 12.25 16.30 3.92
C VAL A 222 11.49 17.55 4.35
N GLY A 223 10.35 17.34 5.00
CA GLY A 223 9.51 18.38 5.56
C GLY A 223 10.08 18.90 6.89
N ILE A 224 10.52 20.15 6.90
CA ILE A 224 11.16 20.77 8.06
C ILE A 224 10.10 21.25 9.05
N VAL A 225 10.13 20.71 10.27
CA VAL A 225 9.16 21.01 11.34
C VAL A 225 9.87 21.68 12.51
N LYS A 226 9.50 22.93 12.80
CA LYS A 226 10.00 23.66 13.96
C LYS A 226 9.04 23.56 15.13
N MET A 227 9.59 23.37 16.32
CA MET A 227 8.86 23.44 17.58
C MET A 227 8.93 24.88 18.11
N LYS A 228 7.79 25.56 18.22
CA LYS A 228 7.68 26.93 18.77
C LYS A 228 6.85 26.91 20.06
N LYS A 229 7.38 27.44 21.16
CA LYS A 229 6.59 27.69 22.37
C LYS A 229 5.51 28.73 22.08
N ARG A 230 4.26 28.48 22.48
CA ARG A 230 3.22 29.51 22.45
C ARG A 230 3.54 30.57 23.51
N LEU A 231 3.45 31.84 23.13
CA LEU A 231 3.44 32.95 24.10
C LEU A 231 2.26 32.73 25.08
N PHE A 232 2.56 32.74 26.38
CA PHE A 232 1.60 32.54 27.49
C PHE A 232 0.97 31.13 27.63
N SER A 233 1.58 30.09 27.04
CA SER A 233 1.14 28.70 27.26
C SER A 233 2.34 27.77 27.48
N SER A 234 2.16 26.73 28.29
CA SER A 234 3.11 25.62 28.40
C SER A 234 3.11 24.72 27.17
N GLN A 235 2.17 24.90 26.24
CA GLN A 235 2.05 24.10 25.03
C GLN A 235 3.01 24.57 23.93
N THR A 236 3.69 23.60 23.32
CA THR A 236 4.54 23.80 22.15
C THR A 236 3.72 23.55 20.89
N LYS A 237 3.74 24.47 19.93
CA LYS A 237 3.14 24.31 18.61
C LYS A 237 4.21 23.88 17.61
N SER A 238 3.97 22.82 16.86
CA SER A 238 4.76 22.48 15.68
C SER A 238 4.32 23.33 14.49
N THR A 239 5.28 23.86 13.74
CA THR A 239 5.03 24.58 12.48
C THR A 239 5.88 23.96 11.39
N LYS A 240 5.22 23.48 10.33
CA LYS A 240 5.90 23.07 9.10
C LYS A 240 6.38 24.33 8.39
N GLU A 241 7.69 24.43 8.18
CA GLU A 241 8.31 25.60 7.55
C GLU A 241 8.43 25.42 6.03
N GLY A 242 8.41 24.18 5.55
CA GLY A 242 8.51 23.86 4.13
C GLY A 242 9.21 22.53 3.87
N PHE A 243 9.69 22.35 2.65
CA PHE A 243 10.41 21.15 2.20
C PHE A 243 11.82 21.44 1.70
N ILE A 244 12.70 20.45 1.81
CA ILE A 244 14.05 20.47 1.24
C ILE A 244 14.29 19.15 0.53
N GLU A 245 14.98 19.19 -0.60
CA GLU A 245 15.39 17.98 -1.32
C GLU A 245 16.25 17.07 -0.43
N TYR A 246 15.91 15.79 -0.38
CA TYR A 246 16.56 14.81 0.47
C TYR A 246 18.05 14.73 0.21
N ASP A 247 18.46 14.72 -1.06
CA ASP A 247 19.87 14.66 -1.45
C ASP A 247 20.66 15.87 -0.97
N ASP A 248 20.06 17.07 -1.00
CA ASP A 248 20.71 18.28 -0.51
C ASP A 248 20.83 18.25 1.01
N LEU A 249 19.82 17.75 1.72
CA LEU A 249 19.94 17.52 3.16
C LEU A 249 21.04 16.49 3.47
N MET A 250 21.09 15.36 2.74
CA MET A 250 22.06 14.30 2.97
C MET A 250 23.50 14.76 2.68
N LYS A 251 23.73 15.72 1.78
CA LYS A 251 25.05 16.36 1.61
C LYS A 251 25.48 17.16 2.85
N LEU A 252 24.52 17.71 3.60
CA LEU A 252 24.79 18.53 4.79
C LEU A 252 24.98 17.68 6.05
N ILE A 253 24.20 16.62 6.22
CA ILE A 253 24.20 15.79 7.44
C ILE A 253 24.80 14.39 7.22
N GLY A 254 25.31 14.08 6.03
CA GLY A 254 25.72 12.73 5.64
C GLY A 254 26.73 12.08 6.60
N ASP A 255 27.73 12.84 7.04
CA ASP A 255 28.75 12.36 8.00
C ASP A 255 28.18 12.15 9.41
N LEU A 256 27.02 12.75 9.71
CA LEU A 256 26.33 12.63 10.99
C LEU A 256 25.25 11.54 10.97
N ALA A 257 24.73 11.20 9.78
CA ALA A 257 23.68 10.21 9.58
C ALA A 257 24.29 8.84 9.22
N GLN A 258 24.22 7.89 10.15
CA GLN A 258 24.85 6.58 10.00
C GLN A 258 23.92 5.59 9.29
N PRO A 259 24.41 4.73 8.37
CA PRO A 259 23.60 3.65 7.82
C PRO A 259 23.05 2.74 8.91
N PHE A 260 21.82 2.26 8.73
CA PHE A 260 21.16 1.32 9.63
C PHE A 260 20.71 0.07 8.88
N GLN A 261 21.04 -1.08 9.46
CA GLN A 261 20.59 -2.38 8.96
C GLN A 261 19.32 -2.79 9.71
N GLY A 262 18.19 -2.64 9.03
CA GLY A 262 16.84 -2.82 9.57
C GLY A 262 15.99 -3.81 8.78
N PRO A 263 14.73 -4.00 9.22
CA PRO A 263 13.71 -4.69 8.43
C PRO A 263 13.40 -3.98 7.10
N VAL A 264 13.72 -2.69 6.99
CA VAL A 264 13.66 -1.90 5.75
C VAL A 264 15.08 -1.50 5.36
N SER A 265 15.38 -1.58 4.06
CA SER A 265 16.68 -1.21 3.50
C SER A 265 16.82 0.31 3.32
N GLY A 266 18.04 0.80 3.06
CA GLY A 266 18.27 2.21 2.71
C GLY A 266 18.06 3.23 3.84
N ILE A 267 17.95 2.78 5.09
CA ILE A 267 17.72 3.67 6.24
C ILE A 267 19.03 4.26 6.75
N LYS A 268 19.01 5.57 7.06
CA LYS A 268 20.04 6.26 7.84
C LYS A 268 19.48 6.72 9.18
N ILE A 269 20.32 6.83 10.21
CA ILE A 269 19.95 7.24 11.56
C ILE A 269 20.74 8.45 11.99
N LEU A 270 20.04 9.45 12.54
CA LEU A 270 20.64 10.61 13.19
C LEU A 270 20.45 10.52 14.70
N LYS A 271 21.56 10.41 15.43
CA LYS A 271 21.58 10.28 16.90
C LYS A 271 21.55 11.65 17.59
N SER A 272 21.09 11.66 18.84
CA SER A 272 21.02 12.86 19.69
C SER A 272 22.38 13.44 20.07
N ASP A 273 23.45 12.64 20.08
CA ASP A 273 24.79 12.99 20.57
C ASP A 273 25.52 14.03 19.69
N LYS A 274 25.03 14.30 18.47
CA LYS A 274 25.53 15.36 17.56
C LYS A 274 24.72 16.66 17.63
N THR A 275 23.97 16.88 18.72
CA THR A 275 22.92 17.92 18.82
C THR A 275 23.34 19.31 18.36
N ARG A 276 24.54 19.79 18.75
CA ARG A 276 24.96 21.17 18.44
C ARG A 276 25.22 21.39 16.96
N GLU A 277 25.79 20.41 16.27
CA GLU A 277 26.11 20.50 14.84
C GLU A 277 24.84 20.36 14.00
N VAL A 278 24.03 19.35 14.34
CA VAL A 278 22.72 19.11 13.74
C VAL A 278 21.81 20.33 13.87
N GLN A 279 21.73 20.94 15.05
CA GLN A 279 20.90 22.14 15.27
C GLN A 279 21.38 23.34 14.46
N LYS A 280 22.70 23.50 14.27
CA LYS A 280 23.23 24.59 13.42
C LYS A 280 22.80 24.40 11.98
N ILE A 281 22.91 23.18 11.46
CA ILE A 281 22.46 22.83 10.12
C ILE A 281 20.95 23.05 10.00
N PHE A 282 20.15 22.50 10.92
CA PHE A 282 18.69 22.67 10.92
C PHE A 282 18.26 24.14 10.87
N LYS A 283 18.94 25.02 11.60
CA LYS A 283 18.63 26.47 11.62
C LYS A 283 19.10 27.22 10.36
N SER A 284 20.10 26.71 9.65
CA SER A 284 20.57 27.32 8.40
C SER A 284 19.71 26.97 7.19
N LEU A 285 18.90 25.90 7.30
CA LEU A 285 17.98 25.45 6.26
C LEU A 285 17.05 26.57 5.75
N ARG A 286 16.77 26.53 4.44
CA ARG A 286 15.86 27.43 3.73
C ARG A 286 14.87 26.59 2.92
N PRO A 287 13.80 26.10 3.55
CA PRO A 287 12.84 25.23 2.89
C PRO A 287 12.01 25.96 1.82
N GLN A 288 11.65 25.25 0.75
CA GLN A 288 10.65 25.67 -0.24
C GLN A 288 9.25 25.70 0.38
N SER A 289 8.35 26.50 -0.19
CA SER A 289 7.00 26.68 0.37
C SER A 289 6.22 25.36 0.37
N THR A 290 5.35 25.18 1.36
CA THR A 290 4.42 24.05 1.37
C THR A 290 3.32 24.17 0.33
N ASP A 291 3.04 25.40 -0.12
CA ASP A 291 1.91 25.69 -1.02
C ASP A 291 2.11 25.12 -2.43
N GLU A 292 3.36 24.80 -2.78
CA GLU A 292 3.73 24.15 -4.04
C GLU A 292 3.31 22.67 -4.10
N PHE A 293 2.88 22.08 -2.98
CA PHE A 293 2.64 20.65 -2.85
C PHE A 293 1.24 20.33 -2.32
N LYS A 294 0.57 19.37 -2.96
CA LYS A 294 -0.70 18.80 -2.49
C LYS A 294 -0.49 17.36 -2.02
N SER A 295 -0.97 16.99 -0.83
CA SER A 295 -0.97 15.59 -0.41
C SER A 295 -1.92 14.75 -1.27
N ILE A 296 -1.48 13.55 -1.63
CA ILE A 296 -2.26 12.59 -2.44
C ILE A 296 -2.32 11.27 -1.68
N SER A 297 -3.44 10.56 -1.80
CA SER A 297 -3.64 9.24 -1.18
C SER A 297 -2.86 8.15 -1.93
N PRO A 298 -2.43 7.06 -1.25
CA PRO A 298 -1.74 5.95 -1.90
C PRO A 298 -2.52 5.24 -3.02
N ASP A 299 -3.85 5.41 -3.07
CA ASP A 299 -4.73 4.82 -4.08
C ASP A 299 -5.13 5.78 -5.21
N GLU A 300 -4.61 7.01 -5.22
CA GLU A 300 -4.94 8.07 -6.19
C GLU A 300 -3.90 8.21 -7.33
N PHE A 301 -3.04 7.20 -7.51
CA PHE A 301 -2.04 7.19 -8.59
C PHE A 301 -1.85 5.79 -9.19
N ILE A 302 -1.08 5.74 -10.27
CA ILE A 302 -0.64 4.49 -10.92
C ILE A 302 0.88 4.52 -11.10
N ASP A 303 1.48 3.36 -11.26
CA ASP A 303 2.92 3.20 -11.53
C ASP A 303 3.23 2.43 -12.81
N ILE A 304 2.21 2.19 -13.63
CA ILE A 304 2.34 1.60 -14.95
C ILE A 304 2.32 2.70 -16.01
N GLN A 305 3.40 2.78 -16.77
CA GLN A 305 3.49 3.68 -17.91
C GLN A 305 2.84 3.03 -19.14
N VAL A 306 1.59 3.40 -19.41
CA VAL A 306 0.82 2.99 -20.59
C VAL A 306 0.54 4.11 -21.57
#